data_AF-A0A4Y2RCW1-F1
#
_entry.id   AF-A0A4Y2RCW1-F1
#
_cell.length_a   1.000
_cell.length_b   1.000
_cell.length_c   1.000
_cell.angle_alpha   90.00
_cell.angle_beta   90.00
_cell.angle_gamma   90.00
#
_symmetry.space_group_name_H-M   'P 1'
#
loop_
_entity.id
_entity.type
_entity.pdbx_description
1 polymer ?
#
loop_
_entity_poly.entity_id
_entity_poly.type
_entity_poly.pdbx_seq_one_letter_code
_entity_poly.pdbx_strand_id
1 'polypeptide(L)'
;MQILYVKYVSVHMCVGGASRETGLISACKVRPISFASTPRRISWCYFAAIGKIQIVTVKMSNHQRLDDGMRWRIVGRLEAGQSQLQICREFNLTASVVCNLCKQFQDTGSIERKPGQGRPRATTATEDRYLSIIARRNMGATAFQLSRDLYAGTGTRVSRVTVSKRLHETRLFARRPAVCVPLTSINRRVRLAWCREHRDWNMDQWATVLFTDESRFSLNTDSRRKFICREPGTATYPPMSAKSTIMAEGV
;
A
#
# COMPACT_ATOMS: atom_id res chain seq x y z
N MET A 1 -21.04 14.57 -12.47
CA MET A 1 -22.38 15.05 -12.86
C MET A 1 -23.41 14.01 -12.43
N GLN A 2 -24.08 14.24 -11.29
CA GLN A 2 -25.15 13.38 -10.80
C GLN A 2 -26.46 13.79 -11.46
N ILE A 3 -27.09 12.89 -12.19
CA ILE A 3 -28.44 13.11 -12.72
C ILE A 3 -29.40 12.36 -11.80
N LEU A 4 -30.22 13.10 -11.06
CA LEU A 4 -31.27 12.57 -10.21
C LEU A 4 -32.54 12.43 -11.04
N TYR A 5 -33.12 11.23 -11.08
CA TYR A 5 -34.43 11.01 -11.69
C TYR A 5 -35.43 10.61 -10.60
N VAL A 6 -36.52 11.37 -10.49
CA VAL A 6 -37.66 11.01 -9.65
C VAL A 6 -38.60 10.16 -10.50
N LYS A 7 -38.77 8.88 -10.14
CA LYS A 7 -39.85 8.04 -10.68
C LYS A 7 -41.01 8.05 -9.69
N TYR A 8 -42.12 8.60 -10.15
CA TYR A 8 -43.47 8.56 -9.56
C TYR A 8 -43.78 9.42 -8.33
N VAL A 9 -44.91 10.11 -8.41
CA VAL A 9 -45.69 10.64 -7.29
C VAL A 9 -46.99 9.84 -7.30
N SER A 10 -47.19 8.93 -6.35
CA SER A 10 -48.49 8.27 -6.16
C SER A 10 -49.26 9.07 -5.10
N VAL A 11 -50.27 9.82 -5.52
CA VAL A 11 -51.17 10.52 -4.61
C VAL A 11 -52.40 9.63 -4.41
N HIS A 12 -52.44 8.88 -3.31
CA HIS A 12 -53.69 8.27 -2.85
C HIS A 12 -54.48 9.32 -2.08
N MET A 13 -55.50 9.90 -2.70
CA MET A 13 -56.55 10.62 -1.98
C MET A 13 -57.55 9.60 -1.44
N CYS A 14 -57.50 9.34 -0.14
CA CYS A 14 -58.58 8.65 0.55
C CYS A 14 -59.66 9.70 0.89
N VAL A 15 -60.73 9.75 0.09
CA VAL A 15 -62.01 10.28 0.55
C VAL A 15 -62.85 9.07 0.96
N GLY A 16 -62.99 8.87 2.27
CA GLY A 16 -64.10 8.07 2.79
C GLY A 16 -65.41 8.78 2.42
N GLY A 17 -66.36 8.18 1.72
CA GLY A 17 -66.48 6.77 1.35
C GLY A 17 -66.91 6.56 -0.10
N ALA A 18 -66.01 5.99 -0.90
CA ALA A 18 -66.28 4.91 -1.86
C ALA A 18 -64.97 4.62 -2.61
N SER A 19 -64.43 3.43 -2.43
CA SER A 19 -63.24 2.98 -3.17
C SER A 19 -63.59 2.79 -4.64
N ARG A 20 -62.97 3.57 -5.52
CA ARG A 20 -62.91 3.28 -6.95
C ARG A 20 -61.45 3.35 -7.38
N GLU A 21 -60.92 2.21 -7.81
CA GLU A 21 -59.65 2.16 -8.53
C GLU A 21 -59.82 2.93 -9.85
N THR A 22 -59.18 4.10 -9.95
CA THR A 22 -59.06 4.81 -11.22
C THR A 22 -57.62 4.75 -11.70
N GLY A 23 -57.38 3.86 -12.66
CA GLY A 23 -56.51 4.09 -13.81
C GLY A 23 -55.02 4.34 -13.58
N LEU A 24 -54.21 3.36 -14.00
CA LEU A 24 -52.85 3.57 -14.49
C LEU A 24 -52.85 4.64 -15.60
N ILE A 25 -52.41 5.87 -15.31
CA ILE A 25 -52.09 6.85 -16.34
C ILE A 25 -50.57 6.79 -16.59
N SER A 26 -50.20 6.03 -17.63
CA SER A 26 -48.90 6.15 -18.27
C SER A 26 -48.80 7.53 -18.91
N ALA A 27 -47.92 8.39 -18.40
CA ALA A 27 -47.54 9.62 -19.08
C ALA A 27 -46.03 9.83 -18.97
N CYS A 28 -45.33 9.44 -20.03
CA CYS A 28 -43.97 9.86 -20.33
C CYS A 28 -43.91 11.39 -20.44
N LYS A 29 -43.47 12.08 -19.39
CA LYS A 29 -42.83 13.39 -19.57
C LYS A 29 -41.79 13.66 -18.49
N VAL A 30 -40.58 13.20 -18.78
CA VAL A 30 -39.36 13.58 -18.07
C VAL A 30 -39.08 15.04 -18.40
N ARG A 31 -39.22 15.96 -17.43
CA ARG A 31 -38.67 17.31 -17.54
C ARG A 31 -37.49 17.47 -16.58
N PRO A 32 -36.35 18.02 -17.02
CA PRO A 32 -35.26 18.38 -16.13
C PRO A 32 -35.71 19.55 -15.24
N ILE A 33 -35.58 19.40 -13.93
CA ILE A 33 -35.74 20.51 -12.98
C ILE A 33 -34.33 20.99 -12.62
N SER A 34 -33.94 22.14 -13.15
CA SER A 34 -32.73 22.86 -12.73
C SER A 34 -33.09 23.75 -11.53
N PHE A 35 -32.61 23.41 -10.32
CA PHE A 35 -32.66 24.34 -9.19
C PHE A 35 -31.58 25.40 -9.37
N ALA A 36 -31.95 26.55 -9.93
CA ALA A 36 -31.17 27.77 -9.79
C ALA A 36 -31.76 28.53 -8.59
N SER A 37 -30.93 28.74 -7.57
CA SER A 37 -31.17 29.50 -6.33
C SER A 37 -31.95 28.83 -5.19
N THR A 38 -31.38 28.92 -4.00
CA THR A 38 -31.97 28.61 -2.69
C THR A 38 -33.08 29.62 -2.36
N PRO A 39 -34.32 29.21 -2.04
CA PRO A 39 -35.34 30.15 -1.59
C PRO A 39 -35.17 30.48 -0.10
N ARG A 40 -35.03 31.78 0.19
CA ARG A 40 -35.12 32.34 1.53
C ARG A 40 -36.58 32.27 2.02
N ARG A 41 -36.77 31.82 3.27
CA ARG A 41 -37.94 32.03 4.16
C ARG A 41 -39.33 31.97 3.50
N ILE A 42 -39.97 30.80 3.58
CA ILE A 42 -41.42 30.66 3.42
C ILE A 42 -42.03 30.42 4.81
N SER A 43 -42.95 31.31 5.17
CA SER A 43 -43.75 31.31 6.40
C SER A 43 -44.54 30.02 6.56
N TRP A 44 -44.48 29.41 7.74
CA TRP A 44 -45.24 28.22 8.10
C TRP A 44 -46.70 28.60 8.40
N CYS A 45 -47.59 28.42 7.43
CA CYS A 45 -49.03 28.30 7.68
C CYS A 45 -49.57 27.08 6.95
N TYR A 46 -50.11 26.14 7.74
CA TYR A 46 -51.18 25.18 7.41
C TYR A 46 -51.08 24.42 6.08
N PHE A 47 -50.69 23.14 6.14
CA PHE A 47 -51.43 22.02 5.52
C PHE A 47 -50.85 20.70 6.07
N ALA A 48 -51.60 20.05 6.96
CA ALA A 48 -51.29 18.71 7.44
C ALA A 48 -51.71 17.67 6.37
N ALA A 49 -50.79 17.33 5.49
CA ALA A 49 -50.91 16.17 4.59
C ALA A 49 -49.54 15.49 4.51
N ILE A 50 -49.20 14.70 5.53
CA ILE A 50 -47.94 13.95 5.56
C ILE A 50 -48.14 12.65 4.78
N GLY A 51 -48.15 12.76 3.45
CA GLY A 51 -47.87 11.62 2.59
C GLY A 51 -46.41 11.21 2.81
N LYS A 52 -46.15 9.97 3.20
CA LYS A 52 -44.77 9.45 3.30
C LYS A 52 -44.16 9.44 1.90
N ILE A 53 -43.31 10.42 1.60
CA ILE A 53 -42.49 10.44 0.39
C ILE A 53 -41.35 9.44 0.61
N GLN A 54 -41.51 8.23 0.08
CA GLN A 54 -40.44 7.24 0.07
C GLN A 54 -39.56 7.50 -1.16
N ILE A 55 -38.54 8.35 -1.00
CA ILE A 55 -37.54 8.58 -2.04
C ILE A 55 -36.64 7.34 -2.10
N VAL A 56 -36.93 6.41 -3.00
CA VAL A 56 -36.01 5.31 -3.32
C VAL A 56 -34.93 5.86 -4.23
N THR A 57 -33.77 6.18 -3.67
CA THR A 57 -32.57 6.54 -4.44
C THR A 57 -31.95 5.29 -5.03
N VAL A 58 -32.32 4.95 -6.27
CA VAL A 58 -31.61 3.89 -7.02
C VAL A 58 -30.26 4.43 -7.48
N LYS A 59 -29.19 4.06 -6.78
CA LYS A 59 -27.82 4.35 -7.18
C LYS A 59 -27.44 3.38 -8.31
N MET A 60 -27.65 3.76 -9.57
CA MET A 60 -27.12 2.97 -10.70
C MET A 60 -25.60 3.16 -10.77
N SER A 61 -24.85 2.20 -10.23
CA SER A 61 -23.41 2.08 -10.44
C SER A 61 -23.13 1.48 -11.83
N ASN A 62 -23.01 2.33 -12.85
CA ASN A 62 -22.73 1.96 -14.25
C ASN A 62 -21.37 1.27 -14.51
N HIS A 63 -20.62 0.90 -13.47
CA HIS A 63 -19.27 0.32 -13.57
C HIS A 63 -19.04 -0.84 -12.60
N GLN A 64 -20.08 -1.61 -12.26
CA GLN A 64 -19.88 -2.86 -11.54
C GLN A 64 -19.39 -3.94 -12.49
N ARG A 65 -18.27 -4.58 -12.12
CA ARG A 65 -17.71 -5.71 -12.83
C ARG A 65 -18.64 -6.91 -12.65
N LEU A 66 -18.82 -7.68 -13.72
CA LEU A 66 -19.47 -8.99 -13.67
C LEU A 66 -18.69 -9.95 -12.76
N ASP A 67 -19.43 -10.66 -11.91
CA ASP A 67 -18.86 -11.74 -11.11
C ASP A 67 -18.17 -12.79 -11.99
N ASP A 68 -17.03 -13.31 -11.54
CA ASP A 68 -16.22 -14.23 -12.33
C ASP A 68 -16.95 -15.57 -12.58
N GLY A 69 -17.79 -16.02 -11.65
CA GLY A 69 -18.65 -17.20 -11.85
C GLY A 69 -19.70 -16.96 -12.94
N MET A 70 -20.31 -15.77 -12.97
CA MET A 70 -21.23 -15.39 -14.04
C MET A 70 -20.53 -15.33 -15.40
N ARG A 71 -19.29 -14.81 -15.45
CA ARG A 71 -18.50 -14.73 -16.68
C ARG A 71 -18.13 -16.12 -17.22
N TRP A 72 -17.74 -17.07 -16.36
CA TRP A 72 -17.50 -18.45 -16.77
C TRP A 72 -18.76 -19.13 -17.29
N ARG A 73 -19.92 -18.88 -16.67
CA ARG A 73 -21.21 -19.42 -17.15
C ARG A 73 -21.59 -18.88 -18.53
N ILE A 74 -21.28 -17.62 -18.82
CA ILE A 74 -21.47 -17.02 -20.15
C ILE A 74 -20.53 -17.67 -21.16
N VAL A 75 -19.24 -17.86 -20.82
CA VAL A 75 -18.27 -18.52 -21.70
C VAL A 75 -18.69 -19.96 -22.01
N GLY A 76 -19.08 -20.75 -21.01
CA GLY A 76 -19.54 -22.12 -21.24
C GLY A 76 -20.78 -22.21 -22.14
N ARG A 77 -21.70 -21.24 -22.06
CA ARG A 77 -22.86 -21.15 -22.97
C ARG A 77 -22.48 -20.73 -24.39
N LEU A 78 -21.47 -19.87 -24.53
CA LEU A 78 -20.90 -19.50 -25.83
C LEU A 78 -20.21 -20.70 -26.49
N GLU A 79 -19.44 -21.48 -25.73
CA GLU A 79 -18.81 -22.72 -26.21
C GLU A 79 -19.83 -23.80 -26.60
N ALA A 80 -20.97 -23.85 -25.90
CA ALA A 80 -22.11 -24.71 -26.25
C ALA A 80 -22.88 -24.24 -27.51
N GLY A 81 -22.43 -23.18 -28.19
CA GLY A 81 -23.03 -22.69 -29.43
C GLY A 81 -24.33 -21.89 -29.26
N GLN A 82 -24.66 -21.44 -28.03
CA GLN A 82 -25.84 -20.60 -27.82
C GLN A 82 -25.69 -19.22 -28.46
N SER A 83 -26.80 -18.67 -28.95
CA SER A 83 -26.79 -17.32 -29.54
C SER A 83 -26.48 -16.25 -28.50
N GLN A 84 -25.65 -15.27 -28.86
CA GLN A 84 -25.30 -14.16 -27.96
C GLN A 84 -26.54 -13.38 -27.49
N LEU A 85 -27.56 -13.26 -28.34
CA LEU A 85 -28.82 -12.57 -28.01
C LEU A 85 -29.59 -13.30 -26.90
N GLN A 86 -29.62 -14.63 -26.92
CA GLN A 86 -30.26 -15.43 -25.89
C GLN A 86 -29.53 -15.27 -24.55
N ILE A 87 -28.20 -15.32 -24.56
CA ILE A 87 -27.38 -15.08 -23.37
C ILE A 87 -27.62 -13.66 -22.81
N CYS A 88 -27.71 -12.64 -23.67
CA CYS A 88 -28.01 -11.28 -23.23
C CYS A 88 -29.37 -11.17 -22.52
N ARG A 89 -30.39 -11.85 -23.04
CA ARG A 89 -31.74 -11.87 -22.45
C ARG A 89 -31.77 -12.59 -21.11
N GLU A 90 -31.10 -13.73 -20.99
CA GLU A 90 -31.08 -14.53 -19.76
C GLU A 90 -30.32 -13.84 -18.62
N PHE A 91 -29.16 -13.24 -18.92
CA PHE A 91 -28.31 -12.60 -17.91
C PHE A 91 -28.63 -11.10 -17.74
N ASN A 92 -29.59 -10.56 -18.50
CA ASN A 92 -29.94 -9.14 -18.53
C ASN A 92 -28.70 -8.24 -18.76
N LEU A 93 -27.87 -8.63 -19.75
CA LEU A 93 -26.63 -7.94 -20.10
C LEU A 93 -26.72 -7.26 -21.45
N THR A 94 -25.91 -6.23 -21.65
CA THR A 94 -25.74 -5.61 -22.95
C THR A 94 -24.89 -6.49 -23.86
N ALA A 95 -25.21 -6.50 -25.16
CA ALA A 95 -24.47 -7.28 -26.17
C ALA A 95 -22.98 -6.94 -26.21
N SER A 96 -22.59 -5.70 -25.88
CA SER A 96 -21.19 -5.29 -25.81
C SER A 96 -20.40 -6.05 -24.75
N VAL A 97 -21.01 -6.36 -23.60
CA VAL A 97 -20.35 -7.08 -22.51
C VAL A 97 -20.09 -8.52 -22.90
N VAL A 98 -21.07 -9.20 -23.50
CA VAL A 98 -20.92 -10.58 -23.99
C VAL A 98 -19.91 -10.65 -25.15
N CYS A 99 -19.97 -9.70 -26.09
CA CYS A 99 -19.02 -9.61 -27.19
C CYS A 99 -17.58 -9.37 -26.72
N ASN A 100 -17.37 -8.43 -25.79
CA ASN A 100 -16.04 -8.16 -25.23
C ASN A 100 -15.50 -9.33 -24.42
N LEU A 101 -16.36 -10.04 -23.68
CA LEU A 101 -15.98 -11.23 -22.93
C LEU A 101 -15.58 -12.37 -23.87
N CYS A 102 -16.36 -12.59 -24.94
CA CYS A 102 -16.07 -13.58 -25.97
C CYS A 102 -14.72 -13.28 -26.63
N LYS A 103 -14.48 -12.03 -27.06
CA LYS A 103 -13.19 -11.60 -27.62
C LYS A 103 -12.04 -11.82 -26.63
N GLN A 104 -12.20 -11.40 -25.37
CA GLN A 104 -11.17 -11.63 -24.35
C GLN A 104 -10.81 -13.11 -24.22
N PHE A 105 -11.82 -13.98 -24.19
CA PHE A 105 -11.63 -15.42 -24.04
C PHE A 105 -11.00 -16.04 -25.30
N GLN A 106 -11.40 -15.64 -26.50
CA GLN A 106 -10.78 -16.08 -27.75
C GLN A 106 -9.32 -15.64 -27.87
N ASP A 107 -9.00 -14.41 -27.45
CA ASP A 107 -7.65 -13.84 -27.57
C ASP A 107 -6.67 -14.40 -26.52
N THR A 108 -7.13 -14.63 -25.29
CA THR A 108 -6.26 -14.92 -24.13
C THR A 108 -6.49 -16.31 -23.53
N GLY A 109 -7.61 -16.98 -23.83
CA GLY A 109 -8.02 -18.22 -23.16
C GLY A 109 -8.37 -18.05 -21.68
N SER A 110 -8.43 -16.81 -21.19
CA SER A 110 -8.65 -16.50 -19.77
C SER A 110 -9.61 -15.34 -19.58
N ILE A 111 -10.46 -15.49 -18.57
CA ILE A 111 -11.44 -14.49 -18.13
C ILE A 111 -10.81 -13.55 -17.07
N GLU A 112 -9.63 -13.91 -16.55
CA GLU A 112 -8.96 -13.14 -15.51
C GLU A 112 -8.63 -11.71 -15.96
N ARG A 113 -8.65 -10.80 -14.99
CA ARG A 113 -8.31 -9.41 -15.26
C ARG A 113 -6.80 -9.29 -15.47
N LYS A 114 -6.38 -8.77 -16.62
CA LYS A 114 -4.99 -8.37 -16.84
C LYS A 114 -4.60 -7.30 -15.79
N PRO A 115 -3.43 -7.43 -15.13
CA PRO A 115 -2.95 -6.42 -14.20
C PRO A 115 -2.98 -5.04 -14.88
N GLY A 116 -3.53 -4.04 -14.18
CA GLY A 116 -3.48 -2.68 -14.70
C GLY A 116 -2.02 -2.20 -14.74
N GLN A 117 -1.71 -1.30 -15.68
CA GLN A 117 -0.37 -0.69 -15.79
C GLN A 117 0.05 0.06 -14.51
N GLY A 118 -0.92 0.49 -13.70
CA GLY A 118 -0.66 1.22 -12.46
C GLY A 118 -0.17 2.64 -12.73
N ARG A 119 0.22 3.34 -11.65
CA ARG A 119 0.79 4.68 -11.73
C ARG A 119 2.28 4.58 -12.10
N PRO A 120 2.77 5.35 -13.09
CA PRO A 120 4.19 5.40 -13.40
C PRO A 120 5.05 5.77 -12.18
N ARG A 121 6.25 5.19 -12.10
CA ARG A 121 7.23 5.51 -11.07
C ARG A 121 7.71 6.95 -11.26
N ALA A 122 7.95 7.65 -10.16
CA ALA A 122 8.58 8.97 -10.17
C ALA A 122 10.10 8.91 -10.43
N THR A 123 10.69 7.71 -10.39
CA THR A 123 12.12 7.47 -10.61
C THR A 123 12.33 6.48 -11.74
N THR A 124 13.44 6.63 -12.45
CA THR A 124 13.91 5.71 -13.49
C THR A 124 14.84 4.63 -12.90
N ALA A 125 15.03 3.53 -13.63
CA ALA A 125 15.93 2.47 -13.20
C ALA A 125 17.39 2.95 -13.05
N THR A 126 17.82 3.93 -13.84
CA THR A 126 19.16 4.52 -13.76
C THR A 126 19.34 5.34 -12.48
N GLU A 127 18.33 6.13 -12.12
CA GLU A 127 18.32 6.88 -10.85
C GLU A 127 18.30 5.95 -9.64
N ASP A 128 17.54 4.86 -9.69
CA ASP A 128 17.49 3.89 -8.60
C ASP A 128 18.86 3.20 -8.41
N ARG A 129 19.56 2.90 -9.52
CA ARG A 129 20.95 2.40 -9.48
C ARG A 129 21.89 3.44 -8.89
N TYR A 130 21.77 4.70 -9.31
CA TYR A 130 22.57 5.80 -8.76
C TYR A 130 22.39 5.95 -7.24
N LEU A 131 21.14 5.89 -6.74
CA LEU A 131 20.84 5.88 -5.30
C LEU A 131 21.53 4.74 -4.58
N SER A 132 21.47 3.53 -5.14
CA SER A 132 22.10 2.37 -4.52
C SER A 132 23.62 2.51 -4.40
N ILE A 133 24.27 3.09 -5.41
CA ILE A 133 25.73 3.32 -5.44
C ILE A 133 26.12 4.36 -4.40
N ILE A 134 25.42 5.51 -4.35
CA ILE A 134 25.74 6.57 -3.38
C ILE A 134 25.47 6.10 -1.95
N ALA A 135 24.37 5.40 -1.72
CA ALA A 135 24.07 4.86 -0.39
C ALA A 135 25.14 3.86 0.09
N ARG A 136 25.70 3.04 -0.81
CA ARG A 136 26.81 2.13 -0.48
C ARG A 136 28.13 2.86 -0.23
N ARG A 137 28.42 3.93 -1.00
CA ARG A 137 29.63 4.76 -0.80
C ARG A 137 29.55 5.55 0.50
N ASN A 138 28.39 6.13 0.79
CA ASN A 138 28.14 6.99 1.94
C ASN A 138 27.13 6.33 2.87
N MET A 139 27.55 5.26 3.56
CA MET A 139 26.68 4.45 4.43
C MET A 139 25.98 5.27 5.54
N GLY A 140 26.56 6.39 5.99
CA GLY A 140 25.95 7.27 6.99
C GLY A 140 24.98 8.32 6.44
N ALA A 141 24.75 8.37 5.12
CA ALA A 141 23.89 9.38 4.52
C ALA A 141 22.42 9.14 4.88
N THR A 142 21.72 10.23 5.20
CA THR A 142 20.28 10.19 5.46
C THR A 142 19.51 10.17 4.13
N ALA A 143 18.32 9.57 4.10
CA ALA A 143 17.45 9.56 2.91
C ALA A 143 17.19 10.98 2.33
N PHE A 144 17.19 12.01 3.19
CA PHE A 144 17.10 13.41 2.76
C PHE A 144 18.35 13.89 2.02
N GLN A 145 19.56 13.54 2.50
CA GLN A 145 20.81 13.87 1.82
C GLN A 145 20.88 13.17 0.45
N LEU A 146 20.56 11.87 0.41
CA LEU A 146 20.51 11.11 -0.84
C LEU A 146 19.50 11.68 -1.84
N SER A 147 18.37 12.22 -1.37
CA SER A 147 17.42 12.92 -2.22
C SER A 147 17.99 14.20 -2.82
N ARG A 148 18.81 14.94 -2.06
CA ARG A 148 19.48 16.15 -2.56
C ARG A 148 20.59 15.80 -3.55
N ASP A 149 21.35 14.74 -3.28
CA ASP A 149 22.40 14.27 -4.17
C ASP A 149 21.82 13.80 -5.51
N LEU A 150 20.69 13.08 -5.48
CA LEU A 150 19.95 12.70 -6.69
C LEU A 150 19.43 13.92 -7.45
N TYR A 151 18.89 14.92 -6.74
CA TYR A 151 18.46 16.15 -7.39
C TYR A 151 19.62 16.90 -8.05
N ALA A 152 20.79 16.94 -7.40
CA ALA A 152 21.99 17.56 -7.96
C ALA A 152 22.53 16.81 -9.19
N GLY A 153 22.45 15.46 -9.20
CA GLY A 153 22.97 14.64 -10.30
C GLY A 153 22.03 14.48 -11.49
N THR A 154 20.71 14.45 -11.26
CA THR A 154 19.73 14.10 -12.31
C THR A 154 18.61 15.14 -12.47
N GLY A 155 18.47 16.09 -11.54
CA GLY A 155 17.39 17.09 -11.55
C GLY A 155 16.03 16.55 -11.07
N THR A 156 15.93 15.27 -10.75
CA THR A 156 14.67 14.65 -10.33
C THR A 156 14.39 14.92 -8.84
N ARG A 157 13.22 15.50 -8.55
CA ARG A 157 12.78 15.79 -7.17
C ARG A 157 12.00 14.60 -6.63
N VAL A 158 12.59 13.95 -5.63
CA VAL A 158 11.96 12.81 -4.92
C VAL A 158 11.77 13.13 -3.45
N SER A 159 10.80 12.47 -2.82
CA SER A 159 10.63 12.56 -1.37
C SER A 159 11.58 11.62 -0.64
N ARG A 160 11.89 11.92 0.64
CA ARG A 160 12.64 11.01 1.52
C ARG A 160 12.03 9.60 1.60
N VAL A 161 10.71 9.52 1.53
CA VAL A 161 9.96 8.25 1.60
C VAL A 161 10.16 7.45 0.31
N THR A 162 10.16 8.13 -0.84
CA THR A 162 10.46 7.51 -2.13
C THR A 162 11.87 6.92 -2.11
N VAL A 163 12.87 7.70 -1.69
CA VAL A 163 14.26 7.23 -1.57
C VAL A 163 14.36 6.00 -0.66
N SER A 164 13.73 6.02 0.52
CA SER A 164 13.73 4.87 1.42
C SER A 164 13.11 3.62 0.79
N LYS A 165 12.01 3.76 0.04
CA LYS A 165 11.41 2.62 -0.69
C LYS A 165 12.38 2.04 -1.72
N ARG A 166 13.09 2.89 -2.48
CA ARG A 166 14.10 2.42 -3.47
C ARG A 166 15.29 1.72 -2.83
N LEU A 167 15.75 2.22 -1.69
CA LEU A 167 16.81 1.56 -0.93
C LEU A 167 16.33 0.20 -0.41
N HIS A 168 15.10 0.09 0.08
CA HIS A 168 14.54 -1.20 0.52
C HIS A 168 14.40 -2.20 -0.64
N GLU A 169 14.01 -1.75 -1.83
CA GLU A 169 13.98 -2.60 -3.05
C GLU A 169 15.36 -3.21 -3.35
N THR A 170 16.44 -2.49 -3.05
CA THR A 170 17.84 -2.96 -3.21
C THR A 170 18.44 -3.59 -1.95
N ARG A 171 17.59 -3.95 -0.98
CA ARG A 171 17.95 -4.55 0.32
C ARG A 171 18.89 -3.69 1.17
N LEU A 172 18.84 -2.37 1.05
CA LEU A 172 19.60 -1.44 1.89
C LEU A 172 18.69 -0.87 2.98
N PHE A 173 19.03 -1.10 4.24
CA PHE A 173 18.22 -0.70 5.40
C PHE A 173 19.01 0.14 6.39
N ALA A 174 18.34 1.13 6.99
CA ALA A 174 18.89 1.87 8.12
C ALA A 174 19.00 0.96 9.36
N ARG A 175 20.21 0.84 9.90
CA ARG A 175 20.53 0.04 11.10
C ARG A 175 21.44 0.81 12.03
N ARG A 176 21.35 0.52 13.33
CA ARG A 176 22.32 1.03 14.30
C ARG A 176 23.68 0.34 14.05
N PRO A 177 24.78 1.09 13.93
CA PRO A 177 26.11 0.50 13.83
C PRO A 177 26.50 -0.16 15.15
N ALA A 178 27.36 -1.18 15.07
CA ALA A 178 28.00 -1.74 16.24
C ALA A 178 28.96 -0.70 16.84
N VAL A 179 29.01 -0.61 18.18
CA VAL A 179 30.04 0.16 18.87
C VAL A 179 31.20 -0.76 19.15
N CYS A 180 32.37 -0.28 18.82
CA CYS A 180 33.59 -1.05 18.91
C CYS A 180 34.73 -0.06 19.15
N VAL A 181 35.59 -0.40 20.10
CA VAL A 181 36.79 0.39 20.39
C VAL A 181 37.79 0.14 19.27
N PRO A 182 38.28 1.19 18.56
CA PRO A 182 39.28 1.00 17.53
C PRO A 182 40.57 0.46 18.16
N LEU A 183 41.09 -0.64 17.61
CA LEU A 183 42.35 -1.22 18.07
C LEU A 183 43.51 -0.71 17.21
N THR A 184 44.55 -0.20 17.87
CA THR A 184 45.83 0.06 17.21
C THR A 184 46.42 -1.24 16.67
N SER A 185 47.30 -1.14 15.67
CA SER A 185 48.00 -2.30 15.11
C SER A 185 48.82 -3.05 16.17
N ILE A 186 49.42 -2.32 17.11
CA ILE A 186 50.16 -2.84 18.26
C ILE A 186 49.22 -3.64 19.16
N ASN A 187 48.09 -3.05 19.59
CA ASN A 187 47.15 -3.72 20.48
C ASN A 187 46.57 -4.99 19.84
N ARG A 188 46.37 -5.00 18.51
CA ARG A 188 45.96 -6.23 17.80
C ARG A 188 47.00 -7.34 17.90
N ARG A 189 48.27 -7.02 17.71
CA ARG A 189 49.36 -8.00 17.80
C ARG A 189 49.48 -8.57 19.20
N VAL A 190 49.50 -7.71 20.21
CA VAL A 190 49.61 -8.11 21.62
C VAL A 190 48.43 -8.99 22.03
N ARG A 191 47.19 -8.58 21.69
CA ARG A 191 46.00 -9.38 22.00
C ARG A 191 46.00 -10.73 21.29
N LEU A 192 46.43 -10.77 20.02
CA LEU A 192 46.51 -12.03 19.27
C LEU A 192 47.58 -12.97 19.82
N ALA A 193 48.76 -12.44 20.21
CA ALA A 193 49.81 -13.22 20.85
C ALA A 193 49.31 -13.82 22.16
N TRP A 194 48.69 -13.01 23.02
CA TRP A 194 48.08 -13.45 24.27
C TRP A 194 47.04 -14.56 24.04
N CYS A 195 46.11 -14.37 23.11
CA CYS A 195 45.12 -15.40 22.75
C CYS A 195 45.75 -16.70 22.25
N ARG A 196 46.88 -16.63 21.54
CA ARG A 196 47.57 -17.84 21.02
C ARG A 196 48.29 -18.59 22.13
N GLU A 197 48.95 -17.87 23.03
CA GLU A 197 49.65 -18.45 24.19
C GLU A 197 48.68 -19.13 25.16
N HIS A 198 47.46 -18.58 25.29
CA HIS A 198 46.45 -19.05 26.25
C HIS A 198 45.34 -19.88 25.58
N ARG A 199 45.47 -20.24 24.30
CA ARG A 199 44.44 -20.97 23.54
C ARG A 199 44.18 -22.36 24.12
N ASP A 200 45.25 -23.02 24.52
CA ASP A 200 45.27 -24.43 24.90
C ASP A 200 45.35 -24.60 26.43
N TRP A 201 45.05 -23.53 27.19
CA TRP A 201 45.03 -23.55 28.66
C TRP A 201 43.90 -24.42 29.21
N ASN A 202 44.20 -25.16 30.27
CA ASN A 202 43.25 -26.01 30.98
C ASN A 202 42.51 -25.24 32.10
N MET A 203 41.44 -25.83 32.64
CA MET A 203 40.59 -25.16 33.64
C MET A 203 41.36 -24.79 34.92
N ASP A 204 42.31 -25.63 35.34
CA ASP A 204 43.14 -25.36 36.53
C ASP A 204 44.04 -24.14 36.33
N GLN A 205 44.57 -23.94 35.11
CA GLN A 205 45.32 -22.73 34.77
C GLN A 205 44.42 -21.49 34.79
N TRP A 206 43.20 -21.57 34.24
CA TRP A 206 42.24 -20.47 34.29
C TRP A 206 41.80 -20.12 35.72
N ALA A 207 41.71 -21.10 36.61
CA ALA A 207 41.34 -20.89 38.01
C ALA A 207 42.35 -20.03 38.79
N THR A 208 43.59 -19.91 38.29
CA THR A 208 44.61 -19.05 38.89
C THR A 208 44.49 -17.57 38.49
N VAL A 209 43.71 -17.26 37.44
CA VAL A 209 43.60 -15.90 36.91
C VAL A 209 42.45 -15.15 37.60
N LEU A 210 42.77 -14.07 38.30
CA LEU A 210 41.78 -13.15 38.83
C LEU A 210 41.42 -12.09 37.77
N PHE A 211 40.15 -12.05 37.38
CA PHE A 211 39.63 -11.00 36.50
C PHE A 211 39.01 -9.87 37.33
N THR A 212 39.57 -8.67 37.24
CA THR A 212 39.02 -7.45 37.83
C THR A 212 38.80 -6.39 36.77
N ASP A 213 37.64 -5.72 36.80
CA ASP A 213 37.33 -4.57 35.93
C ASP A 213 36.51 -3.53 36.70
N GLU A 214 36.56 -2.28 36.27
CA GLU A 214 35.78 -1.18 36.83
C GLU A 214 34.58 -0.86 35.93
N SER A 215 33.37 -1.03 36.45
CA SER A 215 32.15 -0.69 35.73
C SER A 215 31.58 0.66 36.16
N ARG A 216 31.33 1.54 35.19
CA ARG A 216 30.65 2.82 35.42
C ARG A 216 29.13 2.66 35.23
N PHE A 217 28.35 2.92 36.28
CA PHE A 217 26.89 2.98 36.21
C PHE A 217 26.42 4.43 36.02
N SER A 218 25.59 4.67 35.00
CA SER A 218 25.01 5.99 34.74
C SER A 218 23.52 5.89 34.45
N LEU A 219 22.72 6.78 35.04
CA LEU A 219 21.25 6.77 34.91
C LEU A 219 20.74 7.13 33.52
N ASN A 220 21.52 7.89 32.74
CA ASN A 220 21.15 8.30 31.38
C ASN A 220 22.18 7.80 30.36
N THR A 221 21.74 6.98 29.42
CA THR A 221 22.55 6.58 28.25
C THR A 221 22.21 7.45 27.04
N ASP A 222 23.04 8.47 26.78
CA ASP A 222 22.94 9.26 25.56
C ASP A 222 23.66 8.54 24.40
N SER A 223 22.96 7.59 23.78
CA SER A 223 23.44 6.95 22.56
C SER A 223 23.11 7.84 21.35
N ARG A 224 23.94 8.88 21.08
CA ARG A 224 23.90 9.73 19.87
C ARG A 224 24.28 9.00 18.57
N ARG A 225 24.06 7.69 18.50
CA ARG A 225 24.46 6.83 17.38
C ARG A 225 23.63 7.17 16.15
N LYS A 226 24.31 7.63 15.10
CA LYS A 226 23.68 7.81 13.78
C LYS A 226 23.45 6.45 13.13
N PHE A 227 22.29 6.29 12.49
CA PHE A 227 21.99 5.09 11.71
C PHE A 227 22.87 5.04 10.45
N ILE A 228 23.26 3.83 10.06
CA ILE A 228 23.94 3.56 8.80
C ILE A 228 23.03 2.71 7.91
N CYS A 229 23.01 3.00 6.61
CA CYS A 229 22.35 2.19 5.61
C CYS A 229 23.23 0.97 5.30
N ARG A 230 22.72 -0.25 5.41
CA ARG A 230 23.47 -1.49 5.13
C ARG A 230 22.57 -2.64 4.69
N GLU A 231 23.18 -3.65 4.08
CA GLU A 231 22.50 -4.90 3.75
C GLU A 231 22.24 -5.74 5.01
N PRO A 232 21.16 -6.54 5.05
CA PRO A 232 20.93 -7.51 6.10
C PRO A 232 22.13 -8.45 6.27
N GLY A 233 22.48 -8.78 7.52
CA GLY A 233 23.58 -9.71 7.83
C GLY A 233 25.01 -9.12 7.73
N THR A 234 25.19 -7.98 7.06
CA THR A 234 26.52 -7.35 6.97
C THR A 234 26.86 -6.60 8.27
N ALA A 235 27.72 -7.15 9.11
CA ALA A 235 28.28 -6.40 10.25
C ALA A 235 29.38 -5.47 9.73
N THR A 236 29.06 -4.20 9.48
CA THR A 236 30.09 -3.20 9.25
C THR A 236 30.76 -2.86 10.57
N TYR A 237 31.88 -3.53 10.81
CA TYR A 237 32.93 -3.00 11.65
C TYR A 237 33.62 -1.89 10.86
N PRO A 238 33.92 -0.73 11.46
CA PRO A 238 35.05 0.05 10.99
C PRO A 238 36.22 -0.93 10.72
N PRO A 239 37.00 -0.76 9.65
CA PRO A 239 38.07 -1.70 9.24
C PRO A 239 39.16 -1.93 10.32
N MET A 240 39.03 -1.31 11.49
CA MET A 240 39.96 -1.30 12.60
C MET A 240 39.33 -1.69 13.95
N SER A 241 38.28 -2.49 13.96
CA SER A 241 37.56 -2.75 15.20
C SER A 241 37.23 -4.23 15.40
N ALA A 242 37.50 -4.71 16.61
CA ALA A 242 37.14 -6.04 17.07
C ALA A 242 35.92 -5.94 17.99
N LYS A 243 35.05 -6.95 17.96
CA LYS A 243 34.03 -7.14 18.98
C LYS A 243 34.73 -7.29 20.34
N SER A 244 34.27 -6.58 21.36
CA SER A 244 34.55 -6.94 22.74
C SER A 244 33.81 -8.26 23.02
N THR A 245 34.46 -9.39 22.74
CA THR A 245 33.96 -10.70 23.16
C THR A 245 34.17 -10.78 24.66
N ILE A 246 33.13 -10.52 25.44
CA ILE A 246 33.00 -11.00 26.82
C ILE A 246 31.97 -12.11 26.72
N MET A 247 32.44 -13.34 26.50
CA MET A 247 31.60 -14.53 26.71
C MET A 247 31.83 -14.92 28.16
N ALA A 248 31.06 -14.30 29.06
CA ALA A 248 30.76 -14.91 30.34
C ALA A 248 29.48 -15.74 30.11
N GLU A 249 29.65 -16.96 29.58
CA GLU A 249 28.61 -17.97 29.73
C GLU A 249 28.84 -18.64 31.09
N GLY A 250 27.83 -18.55 31.93
CA GLY A 250 27.90 -18.99 33.31
C GLY A 250 27.96 -20.52 33.45
N VAL A 251 28.60 -20.92 34.54
CA VAL A 251 28.16 -22.00 35.42
C VAL A 251 28.28 -21.47 36.84
#